data_AF-A0A8X6WJI8-F1
#
_entry.id   AF-A0A8X6WJI8-F1
#
_cell.length_a   1.000
_cell.length_b   1.000
_cell.length_c   1.000
_cell.angle_alpha   90.00
_cell.angle_beta   90.00
_cell.angle_gamma   90.00
#
_symmetry.space_group_name_H-M   'P 1'
#
loop_
_entity.id
_entity.type
_entity.pdbx_description
1 polymer ?
#
loop_
_entity_poly.entity_id
_entity_poly.type
_entity_poly.pdbx_seq_one_letter_code
_entity_poly.pdbx_strand_id
1 'polypeptide(L)' 'MVTASIGKAISAATVRRRLHMNGLYARVPQVCVPLSVQARGKRLKWCREHGNWIVSDWGNVMFTDD' A
#
# COMPACT_ATOMS: atom_id res chain seq x y z
N MET A 1 -6.15 -35.11 23.78
CA MET A 1 -4.85 -34.68 24.34
C MET A 1 -4.48 -33.38 23.67
N VAL A 2 -4.29 -32.31 24.45
CA VAL A 2 -3.90 -30.99 23.92
C VAL A 2 -2.42 -31.06 23.58
N THR A 3 -2.07 -30.88 22.31
CA THR A 3 -0.67 -30.78 21.88
C THR A 3 -0.11 -29.45 22.36
N ALA A 4 0.71 -29.50 23.41
CA ALA A 4 1.43 -28.33 23.89
C ALA A 4 2.36 -27.82 22.79
N SER A 5 2.15 -26.59 22.33
CA SER A 5 3.15 -25.90 21.52
C SER A 5 4.35 -25.60 22.42
N ILE A 6 5.48 -26.26 22.18
CA ILE A 6 6.75 -25.93 22.84
C ILE A 6 7.27 -24.64 22.19
N GLY A 7 6.65 -23.52 22.53
CA GLY A 7 7.13 -22.20 22.16
C GLY A 7 8.34 -21.87 23.02
N LYS A 8 9.56 -22.00 22.47
CA LYS A 8 10.74 -21.43 23.14
C LYS A 8 10.55 -19.92 23.22
N ALA A 9 10.67 -19.36 24.43
CA ALA A 9 10.68 -17.92 24.61
C ALA A 9 11.90 -17.33 23.86
N ILE A 10 11.63 -16.57 22.80
CA ILE A 10 12.66 -15.89 22.01
C ILE A 10 12.58 -14.40 22.35
N SER A 11 13.75 -13.78 22.61
CA SER A 11 13.80 -12.35 22.87
C SER A 11 13.46 -11.53 21.62
N ALA A 12 12.87 -10.35 21.81
CA ALA A 12 12.61 -9.40 20.72
C ALA A 12 13.88 -9.05 19.91
N ALA A 13 15.05 -9.08 20.54
CA ALA A 13 16.33 -8.87 19.87
C ALA A 13 16.66 -9.95 18.84
N THR A 14 16.42 -11.22 19.18
CA THR A 14 16.62 -12.35 18.27
C THR A 14 15.64 -12.29 17.10
N VAL A 15 14.38 -11.90 17.35
CA VAL A 15 13.38 -11.67 16.30
C VAL A 15 13.85 -10.58 15.34
N ARG A 16 14.25 -9.41 15.87
CA ARG A 16 14.72 -8.28 15.05
C ARG A 16 15.94 -8.64 14.21
N ARG A 17 16.92 -9.34 14.79
CA ARG A 17 18.12 -9.79 14.04
C ARG A 17 17.74 -10.71 12.88
N ARG A 18 16.83 -11.67 13.12
CA ARG A 18 16.36 -12.57 12.05
C ARG A 18 15.62 -11.82 10.95
N LEU A 19 14.79 -10.83 11.29
CA LEU A 19 14.13 -9.98 10.30
C LEU A 19 15.16 -9.21 9.46
N HIS A 20 16.14 -8.55 10.09
CA HIS A 20 17.17 -7.79 9.39
C HIS A 20 18.05 -8.68 8.50
N MET A 21 18.42 -9.89 8.95
CA MET A 21 19.17 -10.85 8.13
C MET A 21 18.42 -11.27 6.85
N ASN A 22 17.10 -11.22 6.86
CA ASN A 22 16.25 -11.48 5.69
C ASN A 22 15.87 -10.18 4.94
N GLY A 23 16.51 -9.04 5.25
CA GLY A 23 16.22 -7.75 4.62
C GLY A 23 14.89 -7.12 5.00
N LEU A 24 14.23 -7.60 6.06
CA LEU A 24 12.98 -7.07 6.56
C LEU A 24 13.23 -5.96 7.57
N TYR A 25 12.69 -4.77 7.28
CA TYR A 25 12.79 -3.58 8.11
C TYR A 25 11.41 -3.04 8.42
N ALA A 26 11.27 -2.43 9.59
CA ALA A 26 10.08 -1.65 9.90
C ALA A 26 9.98 -0.45 8.95
N ARG A 27 8.76 -0.13 8.51
CA ARG A 27 8.44 1.09 7.78
C ARG A 27 7.29 1.79 8.48
N VAL A 28 7.26 3.11 8.40
CA VAL A 28 6.10 3.90 8.81
C VAL A 28 5.05 3.78 7.71
N PRO A 29 3.80 3.37 8.03
CA PRO A 29 2.74 3.32 7.02
C PRO A 29 2.40 4.73 6.55
N GLN A 30 2.13 4.88 5.25
CA GLN A 30 1.62 6.15 4.71
C GLN A 30 0.17 6.36 5.16
N VAL A 31 -0.13 7.55 5.68
CA VAL A 31 -1.50 7.94 6.04
C VAL A 31 -2.23 8.38 4.77
N CYS A 32 -3.33 7.70 4.47
CA CYS A 32 -4.18 7.97 3.30
C CYS A 32 -5.64 8.00 3.71
N VAL A 33 -6.45 8.81 3.02
CA VAL A 33 -7.91 8.77 3.15
C VAL A 33 -8.41 7.42 2.63
N PRO A 34 -9.16 6.63 3.43
CA PRO A 34 -9.73 5.38 2.97
C PRO A 34 -10.67 5.62 1.78
N LEU A 35 -10.37 4.97 0.66
CA LEU A 35 -11.26 4.95 -0.49
C LEU A 35 -12.13 3.70 -0.44
N SER A 36 -13.42 3.84 -0.77
CA SER A 36 -14.25 2.67 -1.03
C SER A 36 -13.69 1.88 -2.24
N VAL A 37 -13.99 0.58 -2.30
CA VAL A 37 -13.58 -0.28 -3.42
C VAL A 37 -14.04 0.30 -4.76
N GLN A 38 -15.25 0.86 -4.79
CA GLN A 38 -15.84 1.50 -5.96
C GLN A 38 -15.08 2.77 -6.36
N ALA A 39 -14.75 3.63 -5.39
CA ALA A 39 -13.97 4.84 -5.64
C ALA A 39 -12.57 4.53 -6.17
N ARG A 40 -11.91 3.51 -5.62
CA ARG A 40 -10.63 3.00 -6.13
C ARG A 40 -10.75 2.49 -7.56
N GLY A 41 -11.80 1.72 -7.87
CA GLY A 41 -12.06 1.21 -9.21
C GLY A 41 -12.27 2.32 -10.24
N LYS A 42 -13.10 3.33 -9.92
CA LYS A 42 -13.35 4.49 -10.78
C LYS A 42 -12.07 5.28 -11.05
N ARG A 43 -11.29 5.60 -10.01
CA ARG A 43 -10.02 6.31 -10.15
C ARG A 43 -9.03 5.54 -11.02
N LEU A 44 -8.87 4.23 -10.78
CA LEU A 44 -7.95 3.40 -11.56
C LEU A 44 -8.36 3.31 -13.03
N LYS A 45 -9.66 3.15 -13.30
CA LYS A 45 -10.19 3.13 -14.67
C LYS A 45 -9.86 4.44 -15.38
N TRP A 46 -10.15 5.58 -14.75
CA TRP A 46 -9.84 6.89 -15.30
C TRP A 46 -8.34 7.07 -15.57
N CYS A 47 -7.45 6.68 -14.63
CA CYS A 47 -6.01 6.76 -14.86
C CYS A 47 -5.53 5.90 -16.03
N ARG A 48 -6.15 4.72 -16.26
CA ARG A 48 -5.79 3.84 -17.38
C ARG A 48 -6.28 4.38 -18.71
N GLU A 49 -7.48 4.94 -18.75
CA GLU A 49 -8.05 5.55 -19.96
C GLU A 49 -7.23 6.76 -20.43
N HIS A 50 -6.67 7.51 -19.49
CA HIS A 50 -5.91 8.75 -19.77
C HIS A 50 -4.40 8.57 -19.60
N GLY A 51 -3.89 7.35 -19.50
CA GLY A 51 -2.47 7.08 -19.21
C GLY A 51 -1.50 7.49 -20.33
N ASN A 52 -2.00 7.60 -21.57
CA ASN A 52 -1.22 7.98 -22.75
C ASN A 52 -1.49 9.43 -23.20
N TRP A 53 -2.23 10.21 -22.40
CA TRP A 53 -2.53 11.60 -22.75
C TRP A 53 -1.28 12.45 -22.82
N ILE A 54 -1.19 13.23 -23.90
CA ILE A 54 -0.15 14.22 -24.12
C ILE A 54 -0.63 15.60 -23.70
N VAL A 55 0.28 16.58 -23.66
CA VAL A 55 0.00 17.94 -23.16
C VAL A 55 -1.21 18.59 -23.87
N SER A 56 -1.39 18.34 -25.17
CA SER A 56 -2.54 18.86 -25.91
C SER A 56 -3.88 18.23 -25.48
N ASP A 57 -3.89 16.97 -25.06
CA ASP A 57 -5.11 16.31 -24.58
C ASP A 57 -5.55 16.92 -23.25
N TRP A 58 -4.59 17.17 -22.35
CA TRP A 58 -4.84 17.90 -21.11
C TRP A 58 -5.34 19.33 -21.36
N GLY A 59 -4.84 19.99 -22.41
CA GLY A 59 -5.26 21.34 -22.80
C GLY A 59 -6.74 21.44 -23.20
N ASN A 60 -7.39 20.31 -23.50
CA ASN A 60 -8.82 20.26 -23.82
C ASN A 60 -9.71 20.00 -22.59
N VAL A 61 -9.13 19.76 -21.42
CA VAL A 61 -9.90 19.50 -20.18
C VAL A 61 -10.02 20.77 -19.35
N MET A 62 -11.25 21.23 -19.16
CA MET A 62 -11.57 22.29 -18.21
C MET A 62 -11.84 21.67 -16.83
N PHE A 63 -10.99 21.96 -15.86
CA PHE A 63 -11.21 21.59 -14.46
C PHE A 63 -12.02 22.68 -13.76
N THR A 64 -12.97 22.27 -12.91
CA THR A 64 -13.78 23.18 -12.09
C THR A 64 -13.96 22.56 -10.71
N ASP A 65 -13.86 23.37 -9.67
CA ASP A 65 -14.34 23.10 -8.31
C ASP A 65 -15.37 24.16 -7.90
N ASP A 66 -16.06 23.90 -6.79
CA ASP A 66 -17.02 24.83 -6.17
C ASP A 66 -16.31 25.85 -5.26
#